data_AF-A0A7L4REF0-F1
#
_entry.id   AF-A0A7L4REF0-F1
#
_cell.length_a   1.000
_cell.length_b   1.000
_cell.length_c   1.000
_cell.angle_alpha   90.00
_cell.angle_beta   90.00
_cell.angle_gamma   90.00
#
_symmetry.space_group_name_H-M   'P 1'
#
loop_
_entity.id
_entity.type
_entity.pdbx_description
1 polymer ?
#
loop_
_entity_poly.entity_id
_entity_poly.type
_entity_poly.pdbx_seq_one_letter_code
_entity_poly.pdbx_strand_id
1 'polypeptide(L)'
;MLKNETGQVGIEYMAILVLFLIIIIPVMYIGMMDIQLQGQTSQAKVAVDSIADTADRVYAQGPGTITTVEVYLPVGINYAGFTSHEVNINMNLPTGGATDVYSLARGNLTGTMPTLPGRHVLVVSMNSTGIVAIQEATS
;
A
#
# COMPACT_ATOMS: atom_id res chain seq x y z
N MET A 1 35.39 53.82 -20.44
CA MET A 1 35.26 52.52 -19.76
C MET A 1 33.77 52.20 -19.74
N LEU A 2 33.24 51.58 -20.80
CA LEU A 2 31.80 51.29 -20.91
C LEU A 2 31.52 50.05 -20.06
N LYS A 3 30.80 50.25 -18.95
CA LYS A 3 30.44 49.21 -17.99
C LYS A 3 29.45 48.27 -18.67
N ASN A 4 29.80 46.99 -18.76
CA ASN A 4 29.04 45.96 -19.46
C ASN A 4 27.86 45.49 -18.58
N GLU A 5 26.89 46.37 -18.34
CA GLU A 5 25.82 46.19 -17.34
C GLU A 5 24.77 45.14 -17.77
N THR A 6 24.57 44.95 -19.07
CA THR A 6 23.59 43.97 -19.60
C THR A 6 24.00 42.52 -19.37
N GLY A 7 25.29 42.21 -19.46
CA GLY A 7 25.82 40.88 -19.15
C GLY A 7 25.80 40.57 -17.64
N GLN A 8 26.08 41.58 -16.81
CA GLN A 8 26.06 41.45 -15.35
C GLN A 8 24.65 41.17 -14.82
N VAL A 9 23.64 41.88 -15.35
CA VAL A 9 22.23 41.66 -14.97
C VAL A 9 21.77 40.24 -15.36
N GLY A 10 22.16 39.74 -16.54
CA GLY A 10 21.86 38.36 -16.94
C GLY A 10 22.46 37.31 -16.00
N ILE A 11 23.67 37.54 -15.49
CA ILE A 11 24.34 36.65 -14.53
C ILE A 11 23.61 36.67 -13.18
N GLU A 12 23.16 37.83 -12.70
CA GLU A 12 22.39 37.92 -11.45
C GLU A 12 21.05 37.16 -11.55
N TYR A 13 20.34 37.29 -12.66
CA TYR A 13 19.11 36.51 -12.88
C TYR A 13 19.38 35.00 -12.91
N MET A 14 20.46 34.57 -13.56
CA MET A 14 20.86 33.15 -13.55
C MET A 14 21.23 32.66 -12.15
N ALA A 15 21.92 33.49 -11.35
CA ALA A 15 22.25 33.15 -9.97
C ALA A 15 20.99 32.98 -9.10
N ILE A 16 19.99 33.85 -9.27
CA ILE A 16 18.70 33.74 -8.58
C ILE A 16 17.96 32.47 -9.00
N LEU A 17 17.93 32.14 -10.30
CA LEU A 17 17.31 30.91 -10.79
C LEU A 17 17.98 29.66 -10.22
N VAL A 18 19.31 29.63 -10.17
CA VAL A 18 20.05 28.50 -9.58
C VAL A 18 19.75 28.37 -8.09
N LEU A 19 19.75 29.47 -7.34
CA LEU A 19 19.36 29.47 -5.92
C LEU A 19 17.94 28.93 -5.72
N PHE A 20 17.01 29.31 -6.59
CA PHE A 20 15.64 28.83 -6.55
C PHE A 20 15.54 27.33 -6.81
N LEU A 21 16.26 26.82 -7.82
CA LEU A 21 16.29 25.39 -8.14
C LEU A 21 16.92 24.55 -7.01
N ILE A 22 17.96 25.06 -6.35
CA ILE A 22 18.59 24.40 -5.20
C ILE A 22 17.59 24.18 -4.06
N ILE A 23 16.60 25.06 -3.91
CA ILE A 23 15.56 24.93 -2.88
C ILE A 23 14.41 24.04 -3.36
N ILE A 24 13.97 24.20 -4.61
CA ILE A 24 12.80 23.45 -5.13
C ILE A 24 13.08 21.96 -5.25
N ILE A 25 14.24 21.58 -5.78
CA ILE A 25 14.56 20.16 -6.05
C ILE A 25 14.45 19.30 -4.78
N PRO A 26 15.09 19.62 -3.64
CA PRO A 26 14.97 18.80 -2.44
C PRO A 26 13.55 18.80 -1.85
N VAL A 27 12.82 19.92 -1.93
CA VAL A 27 11.44 19.98 -1.45
C VAL A 27 10.53 19.05 -2.26
N MET A 28 10.65 19.07 -3.59
CA MET A 28 9.89 18.14 -4.43
C MET A 28 10.29 16.69 -4.18
N TYR A 29 11.59 16.42 -4.01
CA TYR A 29 12.07 15.07 -3.74
C TYR A 29 11.48 14.49 -2.44
N ILE A 30 11.49 15.25 -1.35
CA ILE A 30 10.91 14.82 -0.07
C ILE A 30 9.39 14.63 -0.21
N GLY A 31 8.70 15.59 -0.83
CA GLY A 31 7.25 15.50 -1.03
C GLY A 31 6.82 14.29 -1.84
N MET A 32 7.56 13.92 -2.89
CA MET A 32 7.27 12.72 -3.68
C MET A 32 7.45 11.43 -2.87
N MET A 33 8.44 11.38 -1.98
CA MET A 33 8.70 10.23 -1.12
C MET A 33 7.57 10.01 -0.11
N ASP A 34 7.06 11.09 0.50
CA ASP A 34 5.94 11.03 1.44
C ASP A 34 4.64 10.55 0.77
N ILE A 35 4.37 11.05 -0.45
CA ILE A 35 3.20 10.63 -1.24
C ILE A 35 3.26 9.13 -1.56
N GLN A 36 4.44 8.61 -1.94
CA GLN A 36 4.61 7.19 -2.22
C GLN A 36 4.41 6.33 -0.98
N LEU A 37 4.99 6.73 0.16
CA LEU A 37 4.83 6.02 1.43
C LEU A 37 3.36 5.96 1.85
N GLN A 38 2.69 7.11 1.87
CA GLN A 38 1.29 7.19 2.27
C GLN A 38 0.37 6.40 1.32
N GLY A 39 0.64 6.45 0.01
CA GLY A 39 -0.09 5.67 -0.98
C GLY A 39 0.03 4.17 -0.76
N GLN A 40 1.25 3.67 -0.53
CA GLN A 40 1.53 2.25 -0.29
C GLN A 40 0.88 1.75 1.00
N THR A 41 1.04 2.47 2.11
CA THR A 41 0.43 2.08 3.40
C THR A 41 -1.09 2.15 3.35
N SER A 42 -1.66 3.17 2.69
CA SER A 42 -3.10 3.28 2.51
C SER A 42 -3.65 2.14 1.66
N GLN A 43 -2.96 1.77 0.59
CA GLN A 43 -3.33 0.63 -0.25
C GLN A 43 -3.29 -0.69 0.53
N ALA A 44 -2.23 -0.95 1.29
CA ALA A 44 -2.17 -2.10 2.20
C ALA A 44 -3.35 -2.11 3.17
N LYS A 45 -3.67 -0.96 3.78
CA LYS A 45 -4.76 -0.84 4.74
C LYS A 45 -6.11 -1.17 4.13
N VAL A 46 -6.40 -0.61 2.95
CA VAL A 46 -7.62 -0.89 2.20
C VAL A 46 -7.73 -2.37 1.84
N ALA A 47 -6.61 -3.01 1.46
CA ALA A 47 -6.59 -4.44 1.15
C ALA A 47 -6.93 -5.30 2.39
N VAL A 48 -6.23 -5.10 3.52
CA VAL A 48 -6.49 -5.90 4.73
C VAL A 48 -7.90 -5.66 5.29
N ASP A 49 -8.41 -4.43 5.23
CA ASP A 49 -9.77 -4.09 5.67
C ASP A 49 -10.83 -4.73 4.77
N SER A 50 -10.66 -4.64 3.45
CA SER A 50 -11.61 -5.24 2.52
C SER A 50 -11.71 -6.75 2.69
N ILE A 51 -10.59 -7.41 3.01
CA ILE A 51 -10.56 -8.85 3.28
C ILE A 51 -11.22 -9.16 4.61
N ALA A 52 -10.90 -8.42 5.67
CA ALA A 52 -11.51 -8.60 6.99
C ALA A 52 -13.04 -8.38 6.93
N ASP A 53 -13.50 -7.31 6.28
CA ASP A 53 -14.92 -7.01 6.08
C ASP A 53 -15.63 -8.10 5.28
N THR A 54 -14.97 -8.64 4.25
CA THR A 54 -15.52 -9.74 3.45
C THR A 54 -15.60 -11.02 4.27
N ALA A 55 -14.56 -11.33 5.03
CA ALA A 55 -14.54 -12.47 5.93
C ALA A 55 -15.63 -12.36 6.99
N ASP A 56 -15.86 -11.17 7.55
CA ASP A 56 -16.94 -10.90 8.50
C ASP A 56 -18.32 -11.13 7.90
N ARG A 57 -18.54 -10.72 6.64
CA ARG A 57 -19.79 -10.98 5.92
C ARG A 57 -20.01 -12.46 5.69
N VAL A 58 -18.97 -13.18 5.26
CA VAL A 58 -19.03 -14.63 5.05
C VAL A 58 -19.28 -15.37 6.37
N TYR A 59 -18.62 -14.95 7.45
CA TYR A 59 -18.82 -15.47 8.79
C TYR A 59 -20.25 -15.24 9.29
N ALA A 60 -20.80 -14.05 9.06
CA ALA A 60 -22.17 -13.71 9.47
C ALA A 60 -23.25 -14.46 8.67
N GLN A 61 -22.97 -14.84 7.42
CA GLN A 61 -23.87 -15.63 6.59
C GLN A 61 -23.86 -17.12 6.94
N GLY A 62 -22.74 -17.62 7.47
CA GLY A 62 -22.63 -18.97 8.00
C GLY A 62 -22.03 -19.98 7.02
N PRO A 63 -21.93 -21.26 7.45
CA PRO A 63 -21.22 -22.31 6.72
C PRO A 63 -21.77 -22.57 5.30
N GLY A 64 -20.86 -22.82 4.36
CA GLY A 64 -21.21 -23.05 2.94
C GLY A 64 -21.33 -21.76 2.11
N THR A 65 -21.21 -20.59 2.74
CA THR A 65 -21.12 -19.31 2.04
C THR A 65 -19.78 -19.20 1.30
N ILE A 66 -19.83 -18.75 0.04
CA ILE A 66 -18.67 -18.45 -0.79
C ILE A 66 -18.86 -17.06 -1.41
N THR A 67 -17.82 -16.25 -1.38
CA THR A 67 -17.78 -14.91 -1.98
C THR A 67 -16.38 -14.62 -2.50
N THR A 68 -16.25 -13.62 -3.36
CA THR A 68 -14.96 -13.13 -3.82
C THR A 68 -14.73 -11.70 -3.37
N VAL A 69 -13.48 -11.36 -3.11
CA VAL A 69 -13.03 -9.98 -2.87
C VAL A 69 -11.87 -9.68 -3.81
N GLU A 70 -11.96 -8.52 -4.45
CA GLU A 70 -10.88 -7.99 -5.25
C GLU A 70 -10.07 -7.02 -4.41
N VAL A 71 -8.76 -7.25 -4.35
CA VAL A 71 -7.83 -6.41 -3.61
C VAL A 71 -6.68 -5.98 -4.49
N TYR A 72 -6.17 -4.78 -4.21
CA TYR A 72 -4.96 -4.27 -4.82
C TYR A 72 -3.84 -4.30 -3.79
N LEU A 73 -2.85 -5.15 -4.03
CA LEU A 73 -1.68 -5.28 -3.17
C LEU A 73 -0.59 -4.28 -3.58
N PRO A 74 0.00 -3.56 -2.61
CA PRO A 74 1.10 -2.63 -2.89
C PRO A 74 2.40 -3.37 -3.21
N VAL A 75 3.37 -2.62 -3.73
CA VAL A 75 4.75 -3.10 -3.91
C VAL A 75 5.48 -3.25 -2.58
N GLY A 76 6.50 -4.10 -2.53
CA GLY A 76 7.39 -4.21 -1.38
C GLY A 76 6.89 -5.13 -0.26
N ILE A 77 5.88 -5.95 -0.50
CA ILE A 77 5.41 -6.96 0.47
C ILE A 77 6.51 -8.00 0.71
N ASN A 78 6.88 -8.19 1.99
CA ASN A 78 7.76 -9.27 2.42
C ASN A 78 6.96 -10.50 2.84
N TYR A 79 5.85 -10.26 3.55
CA TYR A 79 4.99 -11.30 4.09
C TYR A 79 3.54 -10.84 4.04
N ALA A 80 2.64 -11.76 3.70
CA ALA A 80 1.22 -11.53 3.68
C ALA A 80 0.54 -12.82 4.13
N GLY A 81 -0.40 -12.73 5.07
CA GLY A 81 -1.00 -13.93 5.64
C GLY A 81 -2.10 -13.69 6.66
N PHE A 82 -2.56 -14.81 7.20
CA PHE A 82 -3.67 -14.87 8.14
C PHE A 82 -3.20 -15.53 9.44
N THR A 83 -3.43 -14.88 10.57
CA THR A 83 -3.11 -15.42 11.90
C THR A 83 -4.34 -15.35 12.80
N SER A 84 -5.03 -16.49 12.96
CA SER A 84 -6.29 -16.56 13.71
C SER A 84 -7.30 -15.52 13.22
N HIS A 85 -7.51 -14.41 13.92
CA HIS A 85 -8.47 -13.37 13.54
C HIS A 85 -7.84 -12.21 12.74
N GLU A 86 -6.53 -12.26 12.49
CA GLU A 86 -5.80 -11.15 11.88
C GLU A 86 -5.46 -11.43 10.41
N VAL A 87 -5.71 -10.43 9.56
CA VAL A 87 -5.12 -10.30 8.22
C VAL A 87 -3.91 -9.39 8.35
N ASN A 88 -2.73 -9.84 7.95
CA ASN A 88 -1.48 -9.09 8.12
C ASN A 88 -0.70 -8.99 6.81
N ILE A 89 -0.19 -7.80 6.52
CA ILE A 89 0.78 -7.51 5.46
C ILE A 89 1.99 -6.81 6.09
N ASN A 90 3.15 -7.45 6.00
CA ASN A 90 4.45 -6.83 6.27
C ASN A 90 5.07 -6.36 4.95
N MET A 91 5.50 -5.11 4.89
CA MET A 91 6.09 -4.53 3.69
C MET A 91 7.25 -3.58 3.99
N ASN A 92 8.20 -3.49 3.05
CA ASN A 92 9.28 -2.52 3.08
C ASN A 92 8.80 -1.16 2.60
N LEU A 93 9.20 -0.11 3.32
CA LEU A 93 8.89 1.27 2.97
C LEU A 93 9.92 1.84 1.97
N PRO A 94 9.50 2.75 1.07
CA PRO A 94 10.41 3.40 0.12
C PRO A 94 11.51 4.21 0.82
N THR A 95 11.23 4.72 2.02
CA THR A 95 12.14 5.47 2.89
C THR A 95 13.16 4.60 3.62
N GLY A 96 13.05 3.27 3.49
CA GLY A 96 13.75 2.30 4.33
C GLY A 96 12.94 1.91 5.58
N GLY A 97 13.22 0.71 6.09
CA GLY A 97 12.46 0.08 7.18
C GLY A 97 11.31 -0.80 6.67
N ALA A 98 10.69 -1.53 7.60
CA ALA A 98 9.51 -2.34 7.35
C ALA A 98 8.33 -1.85 8.20
N THR A 99 7.12 -2.02 7.70
CA THR A 99 5.88 -1.73 8.42
C THR A 99 4.95 -2.93 8.36
N ASP A 100 4.20 -3.13 9.44
CA ASP A 100 3.11 -4.10 9.52
C ASP A 100 1.78 -3.36 9.39
N VAL A 101 0.94 -3.84 8.48
CA VAL A 101 -0.42 -3.34 8.28
C VAL A 101 -1.36 -4.51 8.47
N TYR A 102 -2.27 -4.39 9.43
CA TYR A 102 -3.17 -5.48 9.78
C TYR A 102 -4.60 -5.00 10.04
N SER A 103 -5.53 -5.95 9.96
CA SER A 103 -6.93 -5.76 10.32
C SER A 103 -7.47 -7.02 10.99
N LEU A 104 -8.44 -6.84 11.90
CA LEU A 104 -9.03 -7.92 12.68
C LEU A 104 -10.41 -8.26 12.15
N ALA A 105 -10.63 -9.53 11.84
CA ALA A 105 -11.93 -10.10 11.53
C ALA A 105 -12.55 -10.74 12.79
N ARG A 106 -13.86 -10.97 12.76
CA ARG A 106 -14.62 -11.65 13.81
C ARG A 106 -14.47 -13.16 13.76
N GLY A 107 -14.29 -13.72 12.57
CA GLY A 107 -14.09 -15.15 12.36
C GLY A 107 -12.61 -15.53 12.39
N ASN A 108 -12.32 -16.79 12.74
CA ASN A 108 -11.00 -17.36 12.51
C ASN A 108 -10.76 -17.48 10.99
N LEU A 109 -9.63 -16.95 10.55
CA LEU A 109 -9.15 -16.91 9.18
C LEU A 109 -8.08 -17.98 8.95
N THR A 110 -8.07 -18.54 7.74
CA THR A 110 -7.02 -19.45 7.29
C THR A 110 -6.82 -19.32 5.78
N GLY A 111 -5.66 -19.75 5.29
CA GLY A 111 -5.38 -19.86 3.87
C GLY A 111 -4.10 -19.16 3.44
N THR A 112 -4.03 -18.78 2.17
CA THR A 112 -2.83 -18.20 1.56
C THR A 112 -3.13 -16.86 0.93
N MET A 113 -2.14 -15.96 1.00
CA MET A 113 -2.24 -14.62 0.44
C MET A 113 -1.11 -14.42 -0.56
N PRO A 114 -1.39 -13.85 -1.75
CA PRO A 114 -0.33 -13.49 -2.68
C PRO A 114 0.54 -12.39 -2.08
N THR A 115 1.83 -12.41 -2.42
CA THR A 115 2.80 -11.35 -2.07
C THR A 115 3.21 -10.51 -3.27
N LEU A 116 2.71 -10.87 -4.46
CA LEU A 116 2.94 -10.10 -5.68
C LEU A 116 2.12 -8.81 -5.66
N PRO A 117 2.67 -7.69 -6.15
CA PRO A 117 1.93 -6.45 -6.27
C PRO A 117 0.93 -6.52 -7.43
N GLY A 118 -0.19 -5.80 -7.26
CA GLY A 118 -1.20 -5.65 -8.29
C GLY A 118 -2.58 -6.11 -7.85
N ARG A 119 -3.44 -6.38 -8.83
CA ARG A 119 -4.83 -6.78 -8.62
C ARG A 119 -4.91 -8.28 -8.42
N HIS A 120 -5.48 -8.69 -7.29
CA HIS A 120 -5.72 -10.09 -6.96
C HIS A 120 -7.18 -10.30 -6.60
N VAL A 121 -7.73 -11.44 -7.01
CA VAL A 121 -9.08 -11.86 -6.62
C VAL A 121 -8.93 -12.99 -5.62
N LEU A 122 -9.45 -12.79 -4.43
CA LEU A 122 -9.43 -13.79 -3.36
C LEU A 122 -10.82 -14.39 -3.21
N VAL A 123 -10.89 -15.72 -3.16
CA VAL A 123 -12.09 -16.47 -2.82
C VAL A 123 -12.12 -16.62 -1.31
N VAL A 124 -13.23 -16.21 -0.71
CA VAL A 124 -13.50 -16.26 0.73
C VAL A 124 -14.65 -17.24 0.95
N SER A 125 -14.45 -18.24 1.79
CA SER A 125 -15.44 -19.29 2.05
C SER A 125 -15.47 -19.69 3.51
N MET A 126 -16.63 -20.11 4.02
CA MET A 126 -16.76 -20.63 5.38
C MET A 126 -16.96 -22.13 5.37
N ASN A 127 -16.11 -22.85 6.10
CA ASN A 127 -16.25 -24.29 6.26
C ASN A 127 -17.32 -24.65 7.32
N SER A 128 -17.64 -25.94 7.44
CA SER A 128 -18.63 -26.44 8.40
C SER A 128 -18.21 -26.28 9.88
N THR A 129 -16.94 -26.01 10.16
CA THR A 129 -16.44 -25.74 11.52
C THR A 129 -16.43 -24.26 11.89
N GLY A 130 -16.84 -23.39 10.96
CA GLY A 130 -16.96 -21.95 11.16
C GLY A 130 -15.67 -21.16 11.00
N ILE A 131 -14.65 -21.75 10.37
CA ILE A 131 -13.41 -21.08 9.98
C ILE A 131 -13.59 -20.54 8.55
N VAL A 132 -13.17 -19.30 8.34
CA VAL A 132 -13.18 -18.62 7.04
C VAL A 132 -11.85 -18.91 6.32
N ALA A 133 -11.93 -19.66 5.22
CA ALA A 133 -10.80 -19.95 4.35
C ALA A 133 -10.73 -18.93 3.21
N ILE A 134 -9.53 -18.37 3.00
CA ILE A 134 -9.23 -17.35 1.99
C ILE A 134 -8.10 -17.85 1.11
N GLN A 135 -8.30 -17.85 -0.20
CA GLN A 135 -7.31 -18.28 -1.17
C GLN A 135 -7.40 -17.47 -2.45
N GLU A 136 -6.29 -17.30 -3.16
CA GLU A 136 -6.31 -16.65 -4.46
C GLU A 136 -7.13 -17.48 -5.48
N ALA A 137 -7.96 -16.80 -6.27
CA ALA A 137 -8.64 -17.39 -7.40
C ALA A 137 -7.60 -17.64 -8.51
N THR A 138 -7.09 -18.87 -8.59
CA THR A 138 -6.30 -19.30 -9.74
C THR A 138 -7.18 -19.25 -11.00
N SER A 139 -6.76 -18.47 -11.99
CA SER A 139 -7.31 -18.53 -13.35
C SER A 139 -6.95 -19.84 -14.03
#